data_AF-A0A0D2SJ57-F1
#
_entry.id   AF-A0A0D2SJ57-F1
#
_cell.length_a   1.000
_cell.length_b   1.000
_cell.length_c   1.000
_cell.angle_alpha   90.00
_cell.angle_beta   90.00
_cell.angle_gamma   90.00
#
_symmetry.space_group_name_H-M   'P 1'
#
loop_
_entity.id
_entity.type
_entity.pdbx_description
1 polymer ?
#
loop_
_entity_poly.entity_id
_entity_poly.type
_entity_poly.pdbx_seq_one_letter_code
_entity_poly.pdbx_strand_id
1 'polypeptide(L)'
;MASLSLTSITPQPTTGFSLKNNNNYSYPTTKFLPKKRHVLLTLATPSPQTSSSTTSEQPEIELEFLGPKPGSDGSYPVDKATAISGQKLLRNIMLDNNIELYAAYGKVMNCGGFGNCGTCIVEIVDGKDLLNERTKDELRYLKKKPESWRLACRTIVGNKENSGKVVVQRLPQWKK
;
A
#
# COMPACT_ATOMS: atom_id res chain seq x y z
N MET A 1 55.64 -43.29 22.20
CA MET A 1 56.17 -42.14 21.47
C MET A 1 56.04 -42.43 19.99
N ALA A 2 55.12 -41.76 19.30
CA ALA A 2 54.95 -41.86 17.86
C ALA A 2 54.75 -40.45 17.32
N SER A 3 55.49 -40.18 16.25
CA SER A 3 55.91 -38.89 15.73
C SER A 3 54.87 -38.18 14.86
N LEU A 4 54.99 -36.86 14.87
CA LEU A 4 54.17 -35.85 14.18
C LEU A 4 54.18 -36.00 12.64
N SER A 5 53.06 -35.67 12.02
CA SER A 5 53.01 -35.23 10.61
C SER A 5 51.89 -34.18 10.48
N LEU A 6 52.27 -32.91 10.64
CA LEU A 6 51.42 -31.75 10.35
C LEU A 6 51.55 -31.44 8.85
N THR A 7 50.49 -31.67 8.08
CA THR A 7 50.39 -31.18 6.70
C THR A 7 49.68 -29.83 6.68
N SER A 8 50.46 -28.79 6.43
CA SER A 8 50.03 -27.42 6.21
C SER A 8 49.24 -27.32 4.90
N ILE A 9 47.95 -26.99 4.97
CA ILE A 9 47.14 -26.65 3.80
C ILE A 9 47.22 -25.13 3.60
N THR A 10 47.97 -24.71 2.60
CA THR A 10 48.03 -23.32 2.14
C THR A 10 46.83 -23.00 1.25
N PRO A 11 46.05 -21.93 1.51
CA PRO A 11 45.00 -21.49 0.60
C PRO A 11 45.62 -20.75 -0.60
N GLN A 12 45.34 -21.24 -1.80
CA GLN A 12 45.71 -20.60 -3.06
C GLN A 12 44.71 -19.47 -3.40
N PRO A 13 45.16 -18.26 -3.78
CA PRO A 13 44.27 -17.20 -4.20
C PRO A 13 43.90 -17.41 -5.67
N THR A 14 42.65 -17.77 -5.94
CA THR A 14 42.09 -17.69 -7.29
C THR A 14 41.48 -16.32 -7.51
N THR A 15 41.94 -15.73 -8.59
CA THR A 15 41.68 -14.40 -9.11
C THR A 15 40.21 -14.19 -9.47
N GLY A 16 39.62 -13.16 -8.86
CA GLY A 16 38.81 -12.13 -9.51
C GLY A 16 37.68 -12.56 -10.44
N PHE A 17 36.49 -12.78 -9.89
CA PHE A 17 35.24 -12.55 -10.63
C PHE A 17 34.69 -11.17 -10.27
N SER A 18 34.93 -10.24 -11.19
CA SER A 18 34.48 -8.87 -11.18
C SER A 18 32.96 -8.80 -11.33
N LEU A 19 32.28 -8.26 -10.31
CA LEU A 19 30.93 -7.75 -10.42
C LEU A 19 30.91 -6.60 -11.43
N LYS A 20 30.40 -6.86 -12.63
CA LYS A 20 29.95 -5.79 -13.53
C LYS A 20 28.65 -5.20 -12.99
N ASN A 21 28.82 -4.30 -12.02
CA ASN A 21 27.82 -3.34 -11.58
C ASN A 21 27.76 -2.22 -12.63
N ASN A 22 26.77 -2.28 -13.53
CA ASN A 22 26.57 -1.24 -14.54
C ASN A 22 25.71 -0.11 -13.95
N ASN A 23 26.31 0.66 -13.04
CA ASN A 23 25.77 1.94 -12.60
C ASN A 23 26.20 3.03 -13.58
N ASN A 24 25.52 3.12 -14.72
CA ASN A 24 25.53 4.36 -15.51
C ASN A 24 24.48 5.32 -14.94
N TYR A 25 24.79 5.86 -13.76
CA TYR A 25 24.23 7.15 -13.34
C TYR A 25 24.93 8.23 -14.18
N SER A 26 24.42 8.44 -15.39
CA SER A 26 24.76 9.59 -16.19
C SER A 26 24.03 10.79 -15.61
N TYR A 27 24.72 11.60 -14.80
CA TYR A 27 24.22 12.92 -14.40
C TYR A 27 24.12 13.78 -15.65
N PRO A 28 22.92 14.28 -16.04
CA PRO A 28 22.86 15.31 -17.06
C PRO A 28 23.33 16.63 -16.45
N THR A 29 24.53 17.09 -16.84
CA THR A 29 24.98 18.46 -16.65
C THR A 29 24.14 19.38 -17.53
N THR A 30 22.99 19.82 -17.01
CA THR A 30 22.17 20.83 -17.68
C THR A 30 22.86 22.19 -17.56
N LYS A 31 23.46 22.62 -18.66
CA LYS A 31 23.97 23.98 -18.84
C LYS A 31 22.81 24.97 -18.70
N PHE A 32 22.92 25.89 -17.75
CA PHE A 32 21.96 26.98 -17.54
C PHE A 32 22.00 27.93 -18.75
N LEU A 33 20.88 27.99 -19.49
CA LEU A 33 20.61 29.00 -20.50
C LEU A 33 19.54 29.96 -19.94
N PRO A 34 19.80 31.28 -19.87
CA PRO A 34 18.83 32.23 -19.34
C PRO A 34 17.69 32.44 -20.35
N LYS A 35 16.50 31.89 -20.06
CA LYS A 35 15.29 32.11 -20.85
C LYS A 35 14.58 33.37 -20.33
N LYS A 36 14.43 34.36 -21.22
CA LYS A 36 13.71 35.63 -20.99
C LYS A 36 12.31 35.37 -20.41
N ARG A 37 12.01 36.01 -19.28
CA ARG A 37 10.67 36.06 -18.69
C ARG A 37 9.82 37.06 -19.48
N HIS A 38 8.77 36.58 -20.12
CA HIS A 38 7.67 37.46 -20.54
C HIS A 38 6.75 37.64 -19.34
N VAL A 39 6.59 38.90 -18.92
CA VAL A 39 5.66 39.35 -17.88
C VAL A 39 4.25 39.26 -18.46
N LEU A 40 3.39 38.48 -17.81
CA LEU A 40 1.95 38.48 -18.08
C LEU A 40 1.25 39.04 -16.83
N LEU A 41 0.79 40.28 -16.95
CA LEU A 41 -0.18 40.86 -16.04
C LEU A 41 -1.52 40.16 -16.26
N THR A 42 -2.15 39.67 -15.19
CA THR A 42 -3.56 39.31 -15.23
C THR A 42 -4.28 39.96 -14.05
N LEU A 43 -5.34 40.70 -14.39
CA LEU A 43 -6.17 41.53 -13.54
C LEU A 43 -6.82 40.74 -12.39
N ALA A 44 -6.82 41.33 -11.20
CA ALA A 44 -7.65 40.89 -10.09
C ALA A 44 -9.12 41.22 -10.38
N THR A 45 -9.98 40.20 -10.36
CA THR A 45 -11.44 40.35 -10.30
C THR A 45 -11.88 39.94 -8.89
N PRO A 46 -12.43 40.84 -8.06
CA PRO A 46 -13.05 40.43 -6.81
C PRO A 46 -14.46 39.91 -7.10
N SER A 47 -14.63 38.59 -7.06
CA SER A 47 -15.97 37.96 -7.05
C SER A 47 -16.29 37.50 -5.63
N PRO A 48 -17.36 38.02 -4.99
CA PRO A 48 -17.76 37.59 -3.66
C PRO A 48 -18.78 36.45 -3.77
N GLN A 49 -18.35 35.19 -3.64
CA GLN A 49 -19.25 34.04 -3.40
C GLN A 49 -18.51 33.02 -2.52
N THR A 50 -18.74 33.04 -1.21
CA THR A 50 -19.83 32.31 -0.53
C THR A 50 -19.60 30.81 -0.57
N SER A 51 -19.15 30.32 0.58
CA SER A 51 -19.19 28.94 1.06
C SER A 51 -20.49 28.26 0.63
N SER A 52 -20.42 27.30 -0.28
CA SER A 52 -21.54 26.43 -0.64
C SER A 52 -20.99 25.12 -1.19
N SER A 53 -21.08 24.08 -0.36
CA SER A 53 -20.78 22.68 -0.65
C SER A 53 -21.66 22.15 -1.78
N THR A 54 -21.10 22.00 -2.98
CA THR A 54 -21.72 21.28 -4.08
C THR A 54 -21.51 19.77 -3.92
N THR A 55 -22.60 19.07 -3.64
CA THR A 55 -22.76 17.62 -3.82
C THR A 55 -22.45 17.26 -5.28
N SER A 56 -21.42 16.44 -5.48
CA SER A 56 -21.00 15.90 -6.78
C SER A 56 -21.54 14.46 -6.89
N GLU A 57 -22.27 14.16 -7.96
CA GLU A 57 -22.91 12.86 -8.30
C GLU A 57 -21.94 11.69 -8.55
N GLN A 58 -20.75 11.69 -7.92
CA GLN A 58 -19.82 10.58 -8.09
C GLN A 58 -20.22 9.39 -7.21
N PRO A 59 -20.22 8.15 -7.75
CA PRO A 59 -20.60 6.99 -6.96
C PRO A 59 -19.60 6.79 -5.81
N GLU A 60 -20.15 6.80 -4.60
CA GLU A 60 -19.41 6.69 -3.34
C GLU A 60 -19.59 5.30 -2.74
N ILE A 61 -18.53 4.81 -2.10
CA ILE A 61 -18.52 3.53 -1.39
C ILE A 61 -18.27 3.81 0.09
N GLU A 62 -19.16 3.28 0.91
CA GLU A 62 -19.05 3.29 2.37
C GLU A 62 -18.23 2.09 2.84
N LEU A 63 -17.24 2.33 3.70
CA LEU A 63 -16.38 1.29 4.27
C LEU A 63 -16.55 1.24 5.78
N GLU A 64 -16.79 0.02 6.28
CA GLU A 64 -16.77 -0.28 7.70
C GLU A 64 -15.61 -1.22 8.03
N PHE A 65 -14.76 -0.80 8.95
CA PHE A 65 -13.57 -1.54 9.35
C PHE A 65 -13.76 -2.11 10.75
N LEU A 66 -13.87 -3.44 10.84
CA LEU A 66 -13.95 -4.15 12.11
C LEU A 66 -12.56 -4.30 12.71
N GLY A 67 -12.41 -3.94 13.98
CA GLY A 67 -11.15 -4.08 14.71
C GLY A 67 -10.73 -5.53 14.95
N PRO A 68 -9.47 -5.76 15.35
CA PRO A 68 -8.92 -7.10 15.54
C PRO A 68 -9.50 -7.90 16.72
N LYS A 69 -9.90 -7.21 17.80
CA LYS A 69 -10.34 -7.83 19.05
C LYS A 69 -11.74 -7.30 19.42
N PRO A 70 -12.60 -8.15 19.99
CA PRO A 70 -13.85 -7.69 20.57
C PRO A 70 -13.55 -6.80 21.79
N GLY A 71 -14.40 -5.80 22.00
CA GLY A 71 -14.43 -5.00 23.23
C GLY A 71 -15.00 -5.79 24.41
N SER A 72 -15.14 -5.12 25.55
CA SER A 72 -15.74 -5.69 26.77
C SER A 72 -17.14 -6.25 26.53
N ASP A 73 -17.88 -5.63 25.61
CA ASP A 73 -19.29 -5.91 25.34
C ASP A 73 -19.45 -7.02 24.27
N GLY A 74 -18.34 -7.66 23.87
CA GLY A 74 -18.33 -8.69 22.82
C GLY A 74 -18.41 -8.15 21.39
N SER A 75 -18.75 -6.87 21.20
CA SER A 75 -18.77 -6.21 19.89
C SER A 75 -17.37 -5.80 19.43
N TYR A 76 -17.13 -5.84 18.12
CA TYR A 76 -15.90 -5.33 17.52
C TYR A 76 -15.98 -3.82 17.32
N PRO A 77 -14.90 -3.05 17.61
CA PRO A 77 -14.88 -1.63 17.31
C PRO A 77 -14.95 -1.43 15.79
N VAL A 78 -15.80 -0.50 15.36
CA VAL A 78 -16.05 -0.21 13.94
C VAL A 78 -15.57 1.18 13.61
N ASP A 79 -14.59 1.27 12.71
CA ASP A 79 -14.14 2.53 12.12
C ASP A 79 -14.85 2.72 10.77
N LYS A 80 -15.32 3.93 10.48
CA LYS A 80 -16.02 4.24 9.22
C LYS A 80 -15.15 5.13 8.34
N ALA A 81 -15.17 4.86 7.04
CA ALA A 81 -14.61 5.76 6.04
C ALA A 81 -15.48 5.76 4.80
N THR A 82 -15.36 6.80 3.99
CA THR A 82 -15.96 6.82 2.66
C THR A 82 -14.89 7.06 1.61
N ALA A 83 -15.13 6.56 0.41
CA ALA A 83 -14.23 6.73 -0.71
C ALA A 83 -15.01 6.82 -2.02
N ILE A 84 -14.52 7.65 -2.92
CA ILE A 84 -15.05 7.72 -4.27
C ILE A 84 -14.66 6.44 -5.03
N SER A 85 -15.63 5.84 -5.70
CA SER A 85 -15.46 4.58 -6.43
C SER A 85 -14.33 4.65 -7.46
N GLY A 86 -13.45 3.66 -7.42
CA GLY A 86 -12.35 3.46 -8.37
C GLY A 86 -11.15 4.41 -8.22
N GLN A 87 -11.13 5.30 -7.21
CA GLN A 87 -10.06 6.31 -7.08
C GLN A 87 -8.90 5.88 -6.19
N LYS A 88 -9.18 5.21 -5.06
CA LYS A 88 -8.18 4.92 -4.03
C LYS A 88 -8.01 3.42 -3.79
N LEU A 89 -6.79 3.06 -3.40
CA LEU A 89 -6.48 1.74 -2.84
C LEU A 89 -7.00 1.66 -1.41
N LEU A 90 -7.48 0.47 -1.02
CA LEU A 90 -8.00 0.21 0.32
C LEU A 90 -6.98 0.57 1.42
N ARG A 91 -5.69 0.28 1.20
CA ARG A 91 -4.61 0.69 2.12
C ARG A 91 -4.59 2.21 2.35
N ASN A 92 -4.71 3.00 1.29
CA ASN A 92 -4.59 4.45 1.42
C ASN A 92 -5.81 5.02 2.15
N ILE A 93 -7.01 4.51 1.86
CA ILE A 93 -8.23 4.88 2.60
C ILE A 93 -8.06 4.60 4.10
N MET A 94 -7.52 3.43 4.47
CA MET A 94 -7.26 3.12 5.87
C MET A 94 -6.25 4.07 6.51
N LEU A 95 -5.13 4.34 5.84
CA LEU A 95 -4.09 5.23 6.37
C LEU A 95 -4.55 6.68 6.49
N ASP A 96 -5.27 7.20 5.50
CA ASP A 96 -5.81 8.56 5.48
C ASP A 96 -6.79 8.78 6.65
N ASN A 97 -7.51 7.73 7.06
CA ASN A 97 -8.47 7.77 8.17
C ASN A 97 -7.86 7.33 9.52
N ASN A 98 -6.53 7.21 9.62
CA ASN A 98 -5.83 6.73 10.81
C ASN A 98 -6.27 5.33 11.29
N ILE A 99 -6.76 4.50 10.38
CA ILE A 99 -7.22 3.15 10.65
C ILE A 99 -6.03 2.20 10.61
N GLU A 100 -5.77 1.54 11.73
CA GLU A 100 -4.62 0.66 11.86
C GLU A 100 -4.75 -0.61 11.01
N LEU A 101 -3.93 -0.68 9.96
CA LEU A 101 -3.82 -1.83 9.05
C LEU A 101 -2.76 -2.86 9.48
N TYR A 102 -1.66 -2.39 10.07
CA TYR A 102 -0.47 -3.21 10.30
C TYR A 102 -0.34 -3.68 11.74
N ALA A 103 -0.05 -4.97 11.92
CA ALA A 103 0.49 -5.51 13.17
C ALA A 103 1.86 -4.87 13.48
N ALA A 104 2.34 -5.00 14.73
CA ALA A 104 3.63 -4.44 15.16
C ALA A 104 4.79 -4.71 14.18
N TYR A 105 4.95 -5.97 13.74
CA TYR A 105 5.97 -6.32 12.73
C TYR A 105 5.70 -5.69 11.36
N GLY A 106 4.43 -5.65 10.94
CA GLY A 106 4.02 -5.04 9.68
C GLY A 106 4.31 -3.54 9.61
N LYS A 107 4.30 -2.82 10.74
CA LYS A 107 4.61 -1.39 10.78
C LYS A 107 6.04 -1.09 10.36
N VAL A 108 6.99 -1.95 10.73
CA VAL A 108 8.42 -1.74 10.44
C VAL A 108 8.81 -2.30 9.06
N MET A 109 8.23 -3.44 8.67
CA MET A 109 8.65 -4.19 7.47
C MET A 109 7.70 -4.05 6.26
N ASN A 110 6.78 -3.07 6.28
CA ASN A 110 5.90 -2.88 5.13
C ASN A 110 6.65 -2.28 3.92
N CYS A 111 6.26 -2.71 2.73
CA CYS A 111 6.81 -2.20 1.48
C CYS A 111 6.12 -0.91 0.98
N GLY A 112 5.50 -0.10 1.84
CA GLY A 112 4.84 1.14 1.41
C GLY A 112 3.66 1.00 0.44
N GLY A 113 3.21 -0.22 0.12
CA GLY A 113 2.14 -0.49 -0.84
C GLY A 113 2.59 -1.08 -2.18
N PHE A 114 3.89 -1.39 -2.37
CA PHE A 114 4.41 -2.00 -3.60
C PHE A 114 4.00 -3.46 -3.83
N GLY A 115 3.22 -4.09 -2.94
CA GLY A 115 2.73 -5.47 -3.08
C GLY A 115 3.75 -6.58 -2.83
N ASN A 116 4.96 -6.26 -2.38
CA ASN A 116 6.06 -7.22 -2.25
C ASN A 116 6.26 -7.82 -0.85
N CYS A 117 5.58 -7.33 0.18
CA CYS A 117 5.80 -7.80 1.57
C CYS A 117 4.69 -8.71 2.12
N GLY A 118 3.50 -8.72 1.51
CA GLY A 118 2.36 -9.48 2.02
C GLY A 118 1.86 -9.07 3.42
N THR A 119 2.23 -7.89 3.94
CA THR A 119 1.85 -7.48 5.31
C THR A 119 0.53 -6.71 5.39
N CYS A 120 -0.01 -6.23 4.26
CA CYS A 120 -1.22 -5.41 4.19
C CYS A 120 -2.50 -6.28 4.17
N ILE A 121 -2.59 -7.29 5.04
CA ILE A 121 -3.64 -8.32 4.99
C ILE A 121 -4.92 -7.83 5.67
N VAL A 122 -6.03 -7.97 4.96
CA VAL A 122 -7.40 -7.75 5.45
C VAL A 122 -8.30 -8.89 5.02
N GLU A 123 -9.43 -9.05 5.69
CA GLU A 123 -10.50 -9.95 5.26
C GLU A 123 -11.69 -9.10 4.81
N ILE A 124 -12.24 -9.42 3.64
CA ILE A 124 -13.47 -8.81 3.14
C ILE A 124 -14.63 -9.66 3.65
N VAL A 125 -15.41 -9.09 4.56
CA VAL A 125 -16.58 -9.74 5.16
C VAL A 125 -17.78 -9.60 4.23
N ASP A 126 -17.93 -8.42 3.61
CA ASP A 126 -19.01 -8.12 2.68
C ASP A 126 -18.56 -7.10 1.60
N GLY A 127 -19.23 -7.10 0.45
CA GLY A 127 -18.95 -6.19 -0.67
C GLY A 127 -17.72 -6.58 -1.51
N LYS A 128 -17.44 -7.88 -1.66
CA LYS A 128 -16.29 -8.39 -2.46
C LYS A 128 -16.41 -8.05 -3.95
N ASP A 129 -17.63 -8.02 -4.46
CA ASP A 129 -18.04 -7.65 -5.82
C ASP A 129 -17.78 -6.17 -6.15
N LEU A 130 -17.72 -5.31 -5.14
CA LEU A 130 -17.38 -3.89 -5.30
C LEU A 130 -15.86 -3.66 -5.45
N LEU A 131 -15.05 -4.71 -5.33
CA LEU A 131 -13.60 -4.64 -5.37
C LEU A 131 -13.07 -5.25 -6.67
N ASN A 132 -11.86 -4.86 -7.06
CA ASN A 132 -11.19 -5.52 -8.19
C ASN A 132 -10.92 -7.01 -7.90
N GLU A 133 -10.75 -7.78 -8.98
CA GLU A 133 -10.28 -9.17 -8.89
C GLU A 133 -8.91 -9.29 -8.22
N ARG A 134 -8.61 -10.49 -7.69
CA ARG A 134 -7.31 -10.76 -7.08
C ARG A 134 -6.18 -10.66 -8.10
N THR A 135 -5.14 -9.92 -7.72
CA THR A 135 -3.91 -9.81 -8.49
C THR A 135 -2.99 -11.02 -8.32
N LYS A 136 -2.02 -11.21 -9.22
CA LYS A 136 -1.02 -12.29 -9.12
C LYS A 136 -0.22 -12.27 -7.81
N ASP A 137 0.07 -11.07 -7.30
CA ASP A 137 0.77 -10.88 -6.02
C ASP A 137 -0.08 -11.39 -4.85
N GLU A 138 -1.38 -11.09 -4.86
CA GLU A 138 -2.33 -11.61 -3.86
C GLU A 138 -2.39 -13.13 -3.92
N LEU A 139 -2.51 -13.70 -5.12
CA LEU A 139 -2.49 -15.15 -5.29
C LEU A 139 -1.19 -15.77 -4.79
N ARG A 140 -0.04 -15.08 -4.91
CA ARG A 140 1.24 -15.55 -4.39
C ARG A 140 1.31 -15.56 -2.87
N TYR A 141 0.86 -14.49 -2.21
CA TYR A 141 0.95 -14.34 -0.75
C TYR A 141 -0.19 -15.01 0.02
N LEU A 142 -1.36 -15.19 -0.61
CA LEU A 142 -2.58 -15.70 0.03
C LEU A 142 -2.92 -17.15 -0.35
N LYS A 143 -1.99 -17.93 -0.94
CA LYS A 143 -2.22 -19.30 -1.43
C LYS A 143 -2.92 -20.25 -0.44
N LYS A 144 -2.64 -20.12 0.85
CA LYS A 144 -3.17 -20.98 1.91
C LYS A 144 -4.21 -20.27 2.78
N LYS A 145 -4.76 -19.16 2.30
CA LYS A 145 -5.70 -18.31 3.03
C LYS A 145 -7.08 -18.34 2.37
N PRO A 146 -8.16 -18.07 3.12
CA PRO A 146 -9.51 -18.01 2.58
C PRO A 146 -9.63 -17.06 1.40
N GLU A 147 -10.66 -17.27 0.57
CA GLU A 147 -10.89 -16.41 -0.59
C GLU A 147 -11.30 -14.97 -0.22
N SER A 148 -11.85 -14.79 0.98
CA SER A 148 -12.20 -13.49 1.55
C SER A 148 -10.96 -12.62 1.85
N TRP A 149 -9.77 -13.22 2.01
CA TRP A 149 -8.57 -12.46 2.36
C TRP A 149 -8.05 -11.70 1.14
N ARG A 150 -7.61 -10.46 1.37
CA ARG A 150 -7.08 -9.57 0.35
C ARG A 150 -5.84 -8.83 0.86
N LEU A 151 -5.02 -8.38 -0.07
CA LEU A 151 -3.97 -7.41 0.22
C LEU A 151 -4.56 -6.02 -0.01
N ALA A 152 -4.78 -5.26 1.06
CA ALA A 152 -5.35 -3.91 0.99
C ALA A 152 -4.56 -2.98 0.06
N CYS A 153 -3.26 -3.22 -0.10
CA CYS A 153 -2.39 -2.48 -1.01
C CYS A 153 -2.51 -2.85 -2.51
N ARG A 154 -3.20 -3.94 -2.84
CA ARG A 154 -3.55 -4.35 -4.21
C ARG A 154 -5.04 -4.30 -4.50
N THR A 155 -5.82 -3.85 -3.53
CA THR A 155 -7.27 -3.78 -3.61
C THR A 155 -7.68 -2.35 -3.94
N ILE A 156 -8.32 -2.17 -5.09
CA ILE A 156 -8.99 -0.92 -5.48
C ILE A 156 -10.43 -1.01 -5.01
N VAL A 157 -10.92 0.05 -4.39
CA VAL A 157 -12.30 0.14 -3.92
C VAL A 157 -13.15 0.76 -5.02
N GLY A 158 -14.06 -0.02 -5.60
CA GLY A 158 -14.96 0.41 -6.65
C GLY A 158 -14.41 0.35 -8.07
N ASN A 159 -15.28 0.61 -9.05
CA ASN A 159 -14.99 0.63 -10.48
C ASN A 159 -15.37 1.95 -11.18
N LYS A 160 -15.60 3.04 -10.43
CA LYS A 160 -16.07 4.37 -10.88
C LYS A 160 -17.54 4.47 -11.25
N GLU A 161 -18.26 3.35 -11.29
CA GLU A 161 -19.67 3.29 -11.66
C GLU A 161 -20.52 2.73 -10.51
N ASN A 162 -19.94 1.87 -9.68
CA ASN A 162 -20.62 1.23 -8.56
C ASN A 162 -20.54 2.05 -7.26
N SER A 163 -21.63 2.02 -6.51
CA SER A 163 -21.74 2.50 -5.14
C SER A 163 -22.19 1.34 -4.25
N GLY A 164 -21.98 1.47 -2.94
CA GLY A 164 -22.41 0.46 -1.99
C GLY A 164 -21.59 0.45 -0.72
N LYS A 165 -21.65 -0.69 -0.02
CA LYS A 165 -21.01 -0.87 1.28
C LYS A 165 -20.03 -2.02 1.25
N VAL A 166 -18.84 -1.80 1.81
CA VAL A 166 -17.81 -2.83 1.98
C VAL A 166 -17.49 -2.97 3.46
N VAL A 167 -17.53 -4.20 3.97
CA VAL A 167 -17.17 -4.50 5.36
C VAL A 167 -15.83 -5.22 5.38
N VAL A 168 -14.87 -4.65 6.08
CA VAL A 168 -13.47 -5.10 6.12
C VAL A 168 -13.07 -5.46 7.54
N GLN A 169 -12.70 -6.71 7.76
CA GLN A 169 -12.09 -7.15 8.99
C GLN A 169 -10.58 -6.85 8.97
N ARG A 170 -10.14 -6.04 9.93
CA ARG A 170 -8.72 -5.71 10.13
C ARG A 170 -8.02 -6.85 10.84
N LEU A 171 -6.78 -7.10 10.45
CA LEU A 171 -5.87 -8.05 11.11
C LEU A 171 -6.53 -9.42 11.36
N PRO A 172 -7.08 -10.07 10.31
CA PRO A 172 -7.86 -11.31 10.46
C PRO A 172 -7.05 -12.47 11.05
N GLN A 173 -5.71 -12.36 11.05
CA GLN A 173 -4.81 -13.31 11.69
C GLN A 173 -4.95 -13.38 13.22
N TRP A 174 -5.55 -12.37 13.85
CA TRP A 174 -5.74 -12.29 15.30
C TRP A 174 -7.15 -12.69 15.75
N LYS A 175 -8.03 -12.97 14.79
CA LYS A 175 -9.33 -13.54 15.05
C LYS A 175 -9.11 -14.97 15.54
N LYS A 176 -9.56 -15.25 16.77
CA LYS A 176 -9.55 -16.59 17.34
C LYS A 176 -10.77 -17.37 16.87
#